data_AF-A0A819SHA9-F1
#
_entry.id   AF-A0A819SHA9-F1
#
_cell.length_a   1.000
_cell.length_b   1.000
_cell.length_c   1.000
_cell.angle_alpha   90.00
_cell.angle_beta   90.00
_cell.angle_gamma   90.00
#
_symmetry.space_group_name_H-M   'P 1'
#
loop_
_entity.id
_entity.type
_entity.pdbx_description
1 polymer ?
#
loop_
_entity_poly.entity_id
_entity_poly.type
_entity_poly.pdbx_seq_one_letter_code
_entity_poly.pdbx_strand_id
1 'polypeptide(L)'
;GAVPITEQQNVIQHLINDIRQRGNHTSAGEVSLPSWFRMLSFYGHDDIVYDFLSRTDSPSYGYAIIHGATSLAEDWEGPAPARGQPLASQNHFSFGAVDEWLMCSLAGIKQTANSIDYRVLDIKPAIVENISHVKVTYRTTRGWIETQWNRAGTDFTLKVMLPYGSIANVYVPGMDATSD
;
A
#
# COMPACT_ATOMS: atom_id res chain seq x y z
N GLY A 1 0.00 14.82 -11.50
CA GLY A 1 0.54 16.07 -12.08
C GLY A 1 -0.49 16.97 -12.72
N ALA A 2 -1.80 16.84 -12.42
CA ALA A 2 -2.83 17.75 -12.93
C ALA A 2 -2.99 19.02 -12.06
N VAL A 3 -2.61 18.93 -10.78
CA VAL A 3 -2.71 20.05 -9.82
C VAL A 3 -1.46 20.93 -9.92
N PRO A 4 -1.60 22.27 -10.04
CA PRO A 4 -0.48 23.21 -9.99
C PRO A 4 0.36 22.99 -8.73
N ILE A 5 1.69 23.07 -8.85
CA ILE A 5 2.62 22.79 -7.74
C ILE A 5 2.26 23.60 -6.47
N THR A 6 1.85 24.85 -6.65
CA THR A 6 1.45 25.76 -5.56
C THR A 6 0.20 25.31 -4.81
N GLU A 7 -0.66 24.50 -5.42
CA GLU A 7 -1.93 24.04 -4.84
C GLU A 7 -1.89 22.59 -4.38
N GLN A 8 -0.81 21.84 -4.68
CA GLN A 8 -0.74 20.42 -4.35
C GLN A 8 -0.96 20.14 -2.88
N GLN A 9 -0.35 20.95 -1.99
CA GLN A 9 -0.49 20.78 -0.55
C GLN A 9 -1.91 21.07 -0.04
N ASN A 10 -2.59 22.05 -0.62
CA ASN A 10 -3.97 22.37 -0.26
C ASN A 10 -4.92 21.25 -0.68
N VAL A 11 -4.76 20.75 -1.92
CA VAL A 11 -5.59 19.68 -2.46
C VAL A 11 -5.40 18.38 -1.71
N ILE A 12 -4.15 17.98 -1.41
CA ILE A 12 -3.90 16.78 -0.61
C ILE A 12 -4.52 16.91 0.78
N GLN A 13 -4.31 18.04 1.46
CA GLN A 13 -4.86 18.22 2.81
C GLN A 13 -6.39 18.15 2.82
N HIS A 14 -7.05 18.74 1.82
CA HIS A 14 -8.50 18.65 1.69
C HIS A 14 -8.97 17.20 1.51
N LEU A 15 -8.31 16.43 0.64
CA LEU A 15 -8.62 15.02 0.41
C LEU A 15 -8.40 14.17 1.67
N ILE A 16 -7.30 14.36 2.38
CA ILE A 16 -7.00 13.65 3.63
C ILE A 16 -8.05 13.96 4.69
N ASN A 17 -8.46 15.22 4.82
CA ASN A 17 -9.50 15.62 5.75
C ASN A 17 -10.85 14.95 5.41
N ASP A 18 -11.23 14.89 4.13
CA ASP A 18 -12.45 14.22 3.69
C ASP A 18 -12.43 12.71 4.03
N ILE A 19 -11.32 12.02 3.74
CA ILE A 19 -11.17 10.59 4.06
C ILE A 19 -11.28 10.35 5.57
N ARG A 20 -10.62 11.18 6.39
CA ARG A 20 -10.69 11.08 7.85
C ARG A 20 -12.09 11.36 8.39
N GLN A 21 -12.83 12.31 7.80
CA GLN A 21 -14.23 12.57 8.16
C GLN A 21 -15.15 11.38 7.86
N ARG A 22 -14.80 10.54 6.88
CA ARG A 22 -15.49 9.27 6.57
C ARG A 22 -14.95 8.09 7.39
N GLY A 23 -14.16 8.33 8.43
CA GLY A 23 -13.57 7.29 9.28
C GLY A 23 -12.56 6.42 8.54
N ASN A 24 -11.80 6.98 7.60
CA ASN A 24 -10.81 6.28 6.77
C ASN A 24 -11.41 5.19 5.85
N HIS A 25 -12.72 5.24 5.57
CA HIS A 25 -13.26 4.46 4.45
C HIS A 25 -12.84 5.03 3.10
N THR A 26 -12.66 4.13 2.14
CA THR A 26 -12.51 4.52 0.74
C THR A 26 -13.86 4.95 0.16
N SER A 27 -13.83 6.00 -0.66
CA SER A 27 -14.89 6.35 -1.61
C SER A 27 -14.49 6.00 -3.05
N ALA A 28 -13.31 5.41 -3.24
CA ALA A 28 -12.77 5.08 -4.55
C ALA A 28 -13.48 3.85 -5.14
N GLY A 29 -13.91 3.98 -6.39
CA GLY A 29 -14.24 2.84 -7.25
C GLY A 29 -12.98 2.30 -7.94
N GLU A 30 -13.17 1.33 -8.83
CA GLU A 30 -12.05 0.60 -9.45
C GLU A 30 -11.04 1.50 -10.16
N VAL A 31 -11.53 2.52 -10.88
CA VAL A 31 -10.68 3.41 -11.69
C VAL A 31 -9.75 4.25 -10.81
N SER A 32 -10.24 4.75 -9.67
CA SER A 32 -9.48 5.67 -8.82
C SER A 32 -8.66 4.95 -7.75
N LEU A 33 -8.97 3.69 -7.43
CA LEU A 33 -8.35 2.96 -6.34
C LEU A 33 -6.82 2.84 -6.44
N PRO A 34 -6.21 2.52 -7.61
CA PRO A 34 -4.74 2.51 -7.71
C PRO A 34 -4.11 3.87 -7.40
N SER A 35 -4.74 4.94 -7.87
CA SER A 35 -4.25 6.30 -7.62
C SER A 35 -4.44 6.69 -6.15
N TRP A 36 -5.51 6.21 -5.50
CA TRP A 36 -5.78 6.43 -4.08
C TRP A 36 -4.65 5.85 -3.21
N PHE A 37 -4.29 4.58 -3.40
CA PHE A 37 -3.17 3.95 -2.67
C PHE A 37 -1.83 4.66 -2.90
N ARG A 38 -1.49 4.91 -4.18
CA ARG A 38 -0.22 5.54 -4.56
C ARG A 38 -0.10 6.95 -3.99
N MET A 39 -1.16 7.74 -4.05
CA MET A 39 -1.17 9.11 -3.58
C MET A 39 -1.04 9.16 -2.06
N LEU A 40 -1.80 8.34 -1.31
CA LEU A 40 -1.68 8.29 0.14
C LEU A 40 -0.25 7.91 0.57
N SER A 41 0.31 6.84 0.00
CA SER A 41 1.68 6.41 0.30
C SER A 41 2.71 7.49 -0.08
N PHE A 42 2.52 8.14 -1.23
CA PHE A 42 3.44 9.18 -1.72
C PHE A 42 3.49 10.38 -0.76
N TYR A 43 2.35 10.77 -0.18
CA TYR A 43 2.26 11.86 0.81
C TYR A 43 2.45 11.39 2.26
N GLY A 44 2.87 10.15 2.50
CA GLY A 44 3.18 9.64 3.84
C GLY A 44 1.95 9.28 4.68
N HIS A 45 0.82 9.00 4.04
CA HIS A 45 -0.44 8.62 4.67
C HIS A 45 -0.73 7.11 4.59
N ASP A 46 0.32 6.30 4.79
CA ASP A 46 0.19 4.84 4.90
C ASP A 46 -0.63 4.42 6.14
N ASP A 47 -0.77 5.31 7.15
CA ASP A 47 -1.69 5.15 8.29
C ASP A 47 -3.14 4.97 7.82
N ILE A 48 -3.60 5.82 6.90
CA ILE A 48 -4.96 5.76 6.36
C ILE A 48 -5.17 4.50 5.54
N VAL A 49 -4.15 4.09 4.76
CA VAL A 49 -4.21 2.84 4.00
C VAL A 49 -4.34 1.66 4.94
N TYR A 50 -3.48 1.59 5.96
CA TYR A 50 -3.52 0.52 6.95
C TYR A 50 -4.87 0.44 7.67
N ASP A 51 -5.42 1.59 8.10
CA ASP A 51 -6.72 1.66 8.74
C ASP A 51 -7.80 1.06 7.85
N PHE A 52 -7.86 1.48 6.57
CA PHE A 52 -8.82 0.95 5.60
C PHE A 52 -8.71 -0.57 5.41
N LEU A 53 -7.47 -1.09 5.29
CA LEU A 53 -7.23 -2.53 5.10
C LEU A 53 -7.55 -3.36 6.35
N SER A 54 -7.54 -2.74 7.53
CA SER A 54 -7.84 -3.39 8.81
C SER A 54 -9.33 -3.44 9.14
N ARG A 55 -10.17 -2.78 8.34
CA ARG A 55 -11.62 -2.73 8.56
C ARG A 55 -12.30 -4.03 8.17
N THR A 56 -13.40 -4.33 8.84
CA THR A 56 -14.27 -5.48 8.55
C THR A 56 -15.72 -5.10 8.25
N ASP A 57 -16.06 -3.81 8.29
CA ASP A 57 -17.34 -3.25 7.87
C ASP A 57 -17.29 -2.72 6.42
N SER A 58 -18.45 -2.66 5.77
CA SER A 58 -18.53 -2.21 4.37
C SER A 58 -18.47 -0.68 4.26
N PRO A 59 -17.79 -0.10 3.25
CA PRO A 59 -16.97 -0.77 2.23
C PRO A 59 -15.55 -1.10 2.74
N SER A 60 -15.10 -2.35 2.60
CA SER A 60 -13.70 -2.77 2.87
C SER A 60 -13.38 -4.15 2.28
N TYR A 61 -12.09 -4.46 2.15
CA TYR A 61 -11.65 -5.83 1.82
C TYR A 61 -11.98 -6.82 2.94
N GLY A 62 -11.79 -6.42 4.19
CA GLY A 62 -12.08 -7.29 5.34
C GLY A 62 -13.55 -7.65 5.42
N TYR A 63 -14.47 -6.75 5.03
CA TYR A 63 -15.89 -7.08 4.89
C TYR A 63 -16.12 -8.27 3.95
N ALA A 64 -15.54 -8.25 2.75
CA ALA A 64 -15.67 -9.36 1.81
C ALA A 64 -15.07 -10.66 2.38
N ILE A 65 -13.91 -10.58 3.04
CA ILE A 65 -13.21 -11.73 3.64
C ILE A 65 -14.05 -12.37 4.75
N ILE A 66 -14.59 -11.60 5.70
CA ILE A 66 -15.40 -12.17 6.80
C ILE A 66 -16.72 -12.77 6.30
N HIS A 67 -17.17 -12.38 5.09
CA HIS A 67 -18.34 -12.95 4.40
C HIS A 67 -17.97 -14.06 3.40
N GLY A 68 -16.76 -14.61 3.48
CA GLY A 68 -16.37 -15.83 2.76
C GLY A 68 -15.82 -15.61 1.35
N ALA A 69 -15.47 -14.38 0.97
CA ALA A 69 -14.81 -14.14 -0.30
C ALA A 69 -13.43 -14.82 -0.35
N THR A 70 -13.20 -15.62 -1.40
CA THR A 70 -11.89 -16.23 -1.71
C THR A 70 -11.20 -15.57 -2.91
N SER A 71 -11.87 -14.61 -3.52
CA SER A 71 -11.41 -13.76 -4.64
C SER A 71 -11.94 -12.35 -4.43
N LEU A 72 -11.39 -11.39 -5.17
CA LEU A 72 -11.87 -10.01 -5.14
C LEU A 72 -13.24 -9.91 -5.81
N ALA A 73 -14.17 -9.18 -5.20
CA ALA A 73 -15.46 -8.86 -5.80
C ALA A 73 -15.37 -7.62 -6.70
N GLU A 74 -16.31 -7.48 -7.62
CA GLU A 74 -16.43 -6.33 -8.53
C GLU A 74 -16.93 -5.06 -7.82
N ASP A 75 -17.70 -5.21 -6.75
CA ASP A 75 -18.17 -4.10 -5.91
C ASP A 75 -17.79 -4.29 -4.42
N TRP A 76 -17.89 -3.21 -3.64
CA TRP A 76 -17.55 -3.22 -2.22
C TRP A 76 -18.63 -3.88 -1.33
N GLU A 77 -19.80 -4.21 -1.89
CA GLU A 77 -20.84 -4.93 -1.16
C GLU A 77 -20.56 -6.43 -1.12
N GLY A 78 -19.84 -6.96 -2.12
CA GLY A 78 -19.24 -8.29 -2.07
C GLY A 78 -20.27 -9.42 -1.93
N PRO A 79 -19.96 -10.49 -1.18
CA PRO A 79 -20.80 -11.70 -1.12
C PRO A 79 -22.10 -11.53 -0.33
N ALA A 80 -22.20 -10.51 0.54
CA ALA A 80 -23.29 -10.36 1.50
C ALA A 80 -23.86 -8.93 1.48
N PRO A 81 -24.31 -8.43 0.32
CA PRO A 81 -24.75 -7.05 0.21
C PRO A 81 -25.98 -6.77 1.08
N ALA A 82 -26.11 -5.53 1.57
CA ALA A 82 -27.28 -5.11 2.34
C ALA A 82 -28.61 -5.27 1.59
N ARG A 83 -28.56 -5.26 0.25
CA ARG A 83 -29.72 -5.48 -0.64
C ARG A 83 -30.17 -6.95 -0.76
N GLY A 84 -29.48 -7.87 -0.10
CA GLY A 84 -29.80 -9.30 -0.09
C GLY A 84 -28.84 -10.14 -0.94
N GLN A 85 -29.05 -10.17 -2.26
CA GLN A 85 -28.26 -11.02 -3.17
C GLN A 85 -27.17 -10.23 -3.90
N PRO A 86 -25.97 -10.81 -4.12
CA PRO A 86 -24.94 -10.22 -4.98
C PRO A 86 -25.46 -10.01 -6.40
N LEU A 87 -25.19 -8.82 -6.97
CA LEU A 87 -25.53 -8.50 -8.36
C LEU A 87 -24.28 -8.47 -9.26
N ALA A 88 -23.09 -8.32 -8.65
CA ALA A 88 -21.82 -8.16 -9.32
C ALA A 88 -20.97 -9.44 -9.23
N SER A 89 -19.97 -9.57 -10.10
CA SER A 89 -19.04 -10.70 -10.08
C SER A 89 -18.31 -10.81 -8.74
N GLN A 90 -18.15 -12.03 -8.25
CA GLN A 90 -17.39 -12.32 -7.02
C GLN A 90 -15.93 -12.69 -7.31
N ASN A 91 -15.51 -12.55 -8.57
CA ASN A 91 -14.13 -12.78 -9.01
C ASN A 91 -13.77 -11.74 -10.08
N HIS A 92 -13.28 -10.59 -9.63
CA HIS A 92 -12.95 -9.43 -10.44
C HIS A 92 -11.68 -8.76 -9.92
N PHE A 93 -10.64 -8.68 -10.73
CA PHE A 93 -9.32 -8.24 -10.28
C PHE A 93 -9.19 -6.72 -10.08
N SER A 94 -10.20 -5.92 -10.44
CA SER A 94 -10.12 -4.45 -10.42
C SER A 94 -9.75 -3.85 -9.07
N PHE A 95 -10.12 -4.50 -7.96
CA PHE A 95 -9.71 -4.08 -6.62
C PHE A 95 -8.36 -4.65 -6.18
N GLY A 96 -7.55 -5.19 -7.09
CA GLY A 96 -6.24 -5.76 -6.81
C GLY A 96 -5.14 -4.76 -6.50
N ALA A 97 -5.42 -3.44 -6.57
CA ALA A 97 -4.44 -2.39 -6.33
C ALA A 97 -3.81 -2.42 -4.92
N VAL A 98 -4.45 -3.08 -3.95
CA VAL A 98 -3.88 -3.33 -2.62
C VAL A 98 -2.56 -4.09 -2.69
N ASP A 99 -2.38 -4.99 -3.66
CA ASP A 99 -1.15 -5.76 -3.83
C ASP A 99 0.06 -4.84 -4.09
N GLU A 100 -0.15 -3.76 -4.86
CA GLU A 100 0.89 -2.75 -5.07
C GLU A 100 1.30 -2.09 -3.75
N TRP A 101 0.34 -1.77 -2.87
CA TRP A 101 0.66 -1.18 -1.57
C TRP A 101 1.42 -2.17 -0.67
N LEU A 102 1.01 -3.43 -0.62
CA LEU A 102 1.68 -4.48 0.15
C LEU A 102 3.14 -4.65 -0.29
N MET A 103 3.40 -4.64 -1.60
CA MET A 103 4.75 -4.83 -2.16
C MET A 103 5.60 -3.56 -2.14
N CYS A 104 5.06 -2.44 -2.64
CA CYS A 104 5.83 -1.22 -2.88
C CYS A 104 5.92 -0.33 -1.64
N SER A 105 4.88 -0.28 -0.81
CA SER A 105 4.84 0.57 0.38
C SER A 105 5.19 -0.25 1.62
N LEU A 106 4.37 -1.24 1.99
CA LEU A 106 4.53 -1.98 3.24
C LEU A 106 5.84 -2.79 3.28
N ALA A 107 6.13 -3.57 2.24
CA ALA A 107 7.41 -4.26 2.10
C ALA A 107 8.55 -3.35 1.58
N GLY A 108 8.18 -2.21 1.00
CA GLY A 108 9.08 -1.16 0.58
C GLY A 108 9.87 -1.45 -0.71
N ILE A 109 9.46 -2.40 -1.55
CA ILE A 109 10.22 -2.79 -2.75
C ILE A 109 9.77 -1.94 -3.94
N LYS A 110 10.59 -1.00 -4.38
CA LYS A 110 10.31 -0.20 -5.58
C LYS A 110 11.55 -0.03 -6.44
N GLN A 111 11.39 0.04 -7.75
CA GLN A 111 12.47 0.53 -8.62
C GLN A 111 12.48 2.07 -8.65
N THR A 112 13.66 2.68 -8.72
CA THR A 112 13.77 4.13 -8.91
C THR A 112 13.16 4.54 -10.26
N ALA A 113 12.72 5.80 -10.39
CA ALA A 113 12.01 6.28 -11.57
C ALA A 113 12.77 6.11 -12.90
N ASN A 114 14.11 6.17 -12.86
CA ASN A 114 14.98 6.03 -14.04
C ASN A 114 15.63 4.64 -14.13
N SER A 115 15.27 3.72 -13.24
CA SER A 115 15.74 2.33 -13.30
C SER A 115 15.01 1.57 -14.40
N ILE A 116 15.73 0.65 -15.01
CA ILE A 116 15.19 -0.35 -15.92
C ILE A 116 15.47 -1.70 -15.27
N ASP A 117 14.53 -2.63 -15.39
CA ASP A 117 14.73 -4.03 -15.03
C ASP A 117 15.10 -4.24 -13.55
N TYR A 118 14.65 -3.38 -12.62
CA TYR A 118 15.04 -3.46 -11.19
C TYR A 118 16.56 -3.38 -10.93
N ARG A 119 17.30 -2.67 -11.77
CA ARG A 119 18.74 -2.43 -11.57
C ARG A 119 19.03 -1.53 -10.36
N VAL A 120 18.22 -0.49 -10.16
CA VAL A 120 18.36 0.45 -9.02
C VAL A 120 17.03 0.53 -8.29
N LEU A 121 17.05 0.11 -7.03
CA LEU A 121 15.87 0.03 -6.17
C LEU A 121 15.87 1.11 -5.09
N ASP A 122 14.67 1.49 -4.66
CA ASP A 122 14.43 2.12 -3.37
C ASP A 122 13.80 1.05 -2.47
N ILE A 123 14.47 0.77 -1.34
CA ILE A 123 13.95 -0.08 -0.27
C ILE A 123 13.51 0.83 0.87
N LYS A 124 12.21 1.16 0.86
CA LYS A 124 11.60 2.12 1.79
C LYS A 124 10.31 1.55 2.38
N PRO A 125 10.40 0.71 3.44
CA PRO A 125 9.21 0.17 4.08
C PRO A 125 8.38 1.26 4.76
N ALA A 126 7.07 1.24 4.54
CA ALA A 126 6.11 2.04 5.29
C ALA A 126 5.87 1.41 6.67
N ILE A 127 6.06 2.21 7.72
CA ILE A 127 5.82 1.77 9.10
C ILE A 127 4.45 2.26 9.55
N VAL A 128 3.51 1.32 9.63
CA VAL A 128 2.13 1.56 10.06
C VAL A 128 1.89 0.96 11.44
N GLU A 129 0.81 1.34 12.13
CA GLU A 129 0.51 0.83 13.47
C GLU A 129 0.20 -0.69 13.43
N ASN A 130 0.40 -1.38 14.56
CA ASN A 130 0.04 -2.79 14.80
C ASN A 130 0.64 -3.88 13.87
N ILE A 131 1.43 -3.54 12.85
CA ILE A 131 2.24 -4.50 12.10
C ILE A 131 3.66 -4.54 12.70
N SER A 132 4.07 -5.62 13.34
CA SER A 132 5.41 -5.76 13.95
C SER A 132 6.42 -6.46 13.05
N HIS A 133 5.96 -7.16 12.02
CA HIS A 133 6.79 -7.96 11.12
C HIS A 133 6.21 -8.00 9.71
N VAL A 134 7.09 -7.88 8.71
CA VAL A 134 6.77 -8.15 7.30
C VAL A 134 7.92 -8.91 6.68
N LYS A 135 7.59 -9.91 5.86
CA LYS A 135 8.52 -10.62 5.00
C LYS A 135 7.90 -10.78 3.62
N VAL A 136 8.60 -10.30 2.60
CA VAL A 136 8.18 -10.41 1.19
C VAL A 136 9.36 -10.84 0.34
N THR A 137 9.10 -11.76 -0.58
CA THR A 137 10.04 -12.15 -1.63
C THR A 137 9.39 -11.88 -2.99
N TYR A 138 10.07 -11.14 -3.85
CA TYR A 138 9.58 -10.74 -5.17
C TYR A 138 10.53 -11.23 -6.27
N ARG A 139 9.98 -11.91 -7.29
CA ARG A 139 10.77 -12.43 -8.41
C ARG A 139 10.83 -11.40 -9.53
N THR A 140 12.04 -10.94 -9.83
CA THR A 140 12.32 -10.14 -11.03
C THR A 140 12.98 -11.00 -12.10
N THR A 141 13.11 -10.43 -13.28
CA THR A 141 13.99 -10.89 -14.38
C THR A 141 15.46 -11.03 -13.94
N ARG A 142 15.94 -10.21 -13.00
CA ARG A 142 17.32 -10.27 -12.46
C ARG A 142 17.50 -11.33 -11.38
N GLY A 143 16.40 -11.83 -10.80
CA GLY A 143 16.40 -12.79 -9.71
C GLY A 143 15.48 -12.35 -8.57
N TRP A 144 15.66 -12.97 -7.40
CA TRP A 144 14.85 -12.72 -6.23
C TRP A 144 15.30 -11.48 -5.47
N ILE A 145 14.34 -10.65 -5.09
CA ILE A 145 14.48 -9.60 -4.09
C ILE A 145 13.76 -10.10 -2.84
N GLU A 146 14.37 -9.96 -1.67
CA GLU A 146 13.69 -10.21 -0.38
C GLU A 146 13.82 -8.97 0.49
N THR A 147 12.72 -8.54 1.10
CA THR A 147 12.73 -7.61 2.23
C THR A 147 12.08 -8.28 3.43
N GLN A 148 12.73 -8.14 4.57
CA GLN A 148 12.21 -8.61 5.84
C GLN A 148 12.47 -7.55 6.89
N TRP A 149 11.43 -6.96 7.44
CA TRP A 149 11.57 -6.04 8.56
C TRP A 149 10.83 -6.51 9.80
N ASN A 150 11.37 -6.13 10.96
CA ASN A 150 10.79 -6.36 12.28
C ASN A 150 10.92 -5.09 13.09
N ARG A 151 9.94 -4.82 13.95
CA ARG A 151 10.04 -3.80 14.99
C ARG A 151 9.65 -4.34 16.36
N ALA A 152 10.38 -3.90 17.38
CA ALA A 152 10.12 -4.21 18.77
C ALA A 152 10.50 -3.01 19.63
N GLY A 153 9.52 -2.30 20.19
CA GLY A 153 9.78 -1.05 20.91
C GLY A 153 10.42 -0.01 19.98
N THR A 154 11.63 0.43 20.33
CA THR A 154 12.43 1.38 19.54
C THR A 154 13.30 0.70 18.48
N ASP A 155 13.44 -0.62 18.52
CA ASP A 155 14.33 -1.34 17.63
C ASP A 155 13.64 -1.62 16.30
N PHE A 156 14.35 -1.35 15.22
CA PHE A 156 13.95 -1.69 13.86
C PHE A 156 15.07 -2.46 13.18
N THR A 157 14.75 -3.65 12.65
CA THR A 157 15.70 -4.47 11.87
C THR A 157 15.15 -4.68 10.48
N LEU A 158 15.95 -4.35 9.46
CA LEU A 158 15.65 -4.60 8.06
C LEU A 158 16.73 -5.50 7.44
N LYS A 159 16.30 -6.61 6.84
CA LYS A 159 17.13 -7.48 6.00
C LYS A 159 16.70 -7.32 4.55
N VAL A 160 17.69 -7.17 3.67
CA VAL A 160 17.48 -7.00 2.23
C VAL A 160 18.36 -8.00 1.48
N MET A 161 17.77 -8.76 0.57
CA MET A 161 18.47 -9.58 -0.41
C MET A 161 18.22 -8.99 -1.79
N LEU A 162 19.29 -8.75 -2.54
CA LEU A 162 19.21 -8.25 -3.90
C LEU A 162 19.81 -9.28 -4.87
N PRO A 163 19.28 -9.37 -6.11
CA PRO A 163 19.92 -10.15 -7.14
C PRO A 163 21.25 -9.51 -7.57
N TYR A 164 22.13 -10.31 -8.17
CA TYR A 164 23.43 -9.85 -8.63
C TYR A 164 23.32 -8.67 -9.61
N GLY A 165 24.15 -7.64 -9.40
CA GLY A 165 24.19 -6.43 -10.23
C GLY A 165 23.01 -5.49 -10.05
N SER A 166 22.13 -5.72 -9.08
CA SER A 166 21.19 -4.71 -8.59
C SER A 166 21.78 -3.97 -7.39
N ILE A 167 21.46 -2.69 -7.27
CA ILE A 167 21.80 -1.84 -6.12
C ILE A 167 20.52 -1.26 -5.51
N ALA A 168 20.56 -0.92 -4.23
CA ALA A 168 19.42 -0.32 -3.54
C ALA A 168 19.83 0.89 -2.70
N ASN A 169 19.00 1.93 -2.75
CA ASN A 169 18.93 2.96 -1.73
C ASN A 169 18.06 2.43 -0.59
N VAL A 170 18.59 2.34 0.63
CA VAL A 170 17.86 1.82 1.78
C VAL A 170 17.48 2.96 2.71
N TYR A 171 16.19 3.05 3.04
CA TYR A 171 15.63 4.07 3.92
C TYR A 171 15.23 3.42 5.24
N VAL A 172 15.92 3.80 6.32
CA VAL A 172 15.61 3.33 7.66
C VAL A 172 14.71 4.36 8.38
N PRO A 173 13.53 3.96 8.87
CA PRO A 173 12.64 4.85 9.60
C PRO A 173 13.31 5.43 10.86
N GLY A 174 13.12 6.72 11.13
CA GLY A 174 13.54 7.35 12.38
C GLY A 174 15.03 7.75 12.47
N MET A 175 15.81 7.57 11.41
CA MET A 175 17.14 8.21 11.30
C MET A 175 17.01 9.50 10.50
N ASP A 176 17.12 10.65 11.18
CA ASP A 176 17.63 11.84 10.52
C ASP A 176 19.02 11.50 10.00
N ALA A 177 19.23 11.63 8.70
CA ALA A 177 20.52 11.37 8.10
C ALA A 177 21.53 12.39 8.64
N THR A 178 22.23 12.06 9.72
CA THR A 178 23.47 12.75 10.08
C THR A 178 24.54 12.22 9.13
N SER A 179 24.75 12.95 8.04
CA SER A 179 25.97 12.82 7.25
C SER A 179 27.14 13.34 8.09
N ASP A 180 28.04 12.44 8.49
CA ASP A 180 29.42 12.79 8.84
C ASP A 180 30.22 13.09 7.56
#